data_AF-A0A0K9XM23-F1
#
_entry.id   AF-A0A0K9XM23-F1
#
_cell.length_a   1.000
_cell.length_b   1.000
_cell.length_c   1.000
_cell.angle_alpha   90.00
_cell.angle_beta   90.00
_cell.angle_gamma   90.00
#
_symmetry.space_group_name_H-M   'P 1'
#
loop_
_entity.id
_entity.type
_entity.pdbx_description
1 polymer ?
#
loop_
_entity_poly.entity_id
_entity_poly.type
_entity_poly.pdbx_seq_one_letter_code
_entity_poly.pdbx_strand_id
1 'polypeptide(L)'
;MHQGNLAEIAAGNDAEGDATTACVRSVGRTLVRDHTQLDGDVRTLAGKLGVSLPAGPSAEQKQQLASIKAKAGTKEYDAAWLSAQADNHAKTLDLIDRQISAGRNAEITAAAKAARPVVAMHLNLVRGGTCHSQPSAHAVPAGDGGTAAPPDTFGDMTTSTVGRTALGGVLLAGSVAWFVRRRRNRPQDGPR
;
A
#
# COMPACT_ATOMS: atom_id res chain seq x y z
N MET A 1 5.96 -12.09 -2.87
CA MET A 1 5.07 -10.94 -2.61
C MET A 1 5.10 -10.54 -1.14
N HIS A 2 4.55 -11.33 -0.20
CA HIS A 2 4.44 -10.95 1.22
C HIS A 2 5.74 -10.41 1.88
N GLN A 3 6.82 -11.21 1.90
CA GLN A 3 8.09 -10.75 2.49
C GLN A 3 8.69 -9.54 1.77
N GLY A 4 8.45 -9.41 0.46
CA GLY A 4 8.81 -8.23 -0.32
C GLY A 4 8.11 -6.99 0.25
N ASN A 5 6.79 -7.01 0.36
CA ASN A 5 6.03 -5.91 0.95
C ASN A 5 6.52 -5.55 2.36
N LEU A 6 6.74 -6.55 3.22
CA LEU A 6 7.26 -6.29 4.58
C LEU A 6 8.66 -5.67 4.58
N ALA A 7 9.53 -6.07 3.66
CA ALA A 7 10.86 -5.48 3.52
C ALA A 7 10.78 -4.03 3.03
N GLU A 8 9.92 -3.75 2.06
CA GLU A 8 9.71 -2.41 1.50
C GLU A 8 9.06 -1.45 2.51
N ILE A 9 8.11 -1.93 3.33
CA ILE A 9 7.55 -1.17 4.46
C ILE A 9 8.66 -0.83 5.46
N ALA A 10 9.51 -1.80 5.82
CA ALA A 10 10.62 -1.56 6.74
C ALA A 10 11.63 -0.55 6.16
N ALA A 11 12.00 -0.69 4.89
CA ALA A 11 12.94 0.21 4.21
C ALA A 11 12.36 1.63 4.03
N GLY A 12 11.07 1.77 3.79
CA GLY A 12 10.41 3.07 3.68
C GLY A 12 10.28 3.80 5.02
N ASN A 13 9.97 3.08 6.10
CA ASN A 13 9.96 3.65 7.46
C ASN A 13 11.37 4.08 7.91
N ASP A 14 12.40 3.31 7.54
CA ASP A 14 13.80 3.65 7.78
C ASP A 14 14.20 4.97 7.10
N ALA A 15 13.84 5.10 5.82
CA ALA A 15 14.11 6.31 5.03
C ALA A 15 13.46 7.57 5.61
N GLU A 16 12.31 7.45 6.28
CA GLU A 16 11.65 8.60 6.90
C GLU A 16 12.52 9.25 7.98
N GLY A 17 13.29 8.47 8.73
CA GLY A 17 14.21 8.96 9.77
C GLY A 17 15.60 9.31 9.23
N ASP A 18 16.16 8.41 8.43
CA ASP A 18 17.61 8.34 8.19
C ASP A 18 18.05 8.96 6.85
N ALA A 19 17.13 9.21 5.92
CA ALA A 19 17.46 9.80 4.62
C ALA A 19 17.86 11.28 4.70
N THR A 20 18.81 11.71 3.88
CA THR A 20 19.31 13.08 3.87
C THR A 20 18.51 14.00 2.95
N THR A 21 17.81 13.47 1.95
CA THR A 21 17.03 14.26 0.99
C THR A 21 15.53 14.15 1.22
N ALA A 22 14.81 15.26 0.98
CA ALA A 22 13.35 15.29 1.02
C ALA A 22 12.71 14.34 -0.01
N CYS A 23 13.38 14.14 -1.15
CA CYS A 23 12.92 13.22 -2.20
C CYS A 23 12.89 11.77 -1.67
N VAL A 24 13.99 11.27 -1.10
CA VAL A 24 14.05 9.90 -0.57
C VAL A 24 13.04 9.69 0.55
N ARG A 25 12.90 10.66 1.48
CA ARG A 25 11.85 10.60 2.52
C ARG A 25 10.44 10.51 1.92
N SER A 26 10.18 11.23 0.82
CA SER A 26 8.88 11.20 0.14
C SER A 26 8.61 9.90 -0.59
N VAL A 27 9.62 9.34 -1.25
CA VAL A 27 9.52 8.01 -1.87
C VAL A 27 9.30 6.95 -0.79
N GLY A 28 10.04 6.99 0.31
CA GLY A 28 9.86 6.08 1.46
C GLY A 28 8.42 6.04 1.97
N ARG A 29 7.80 7.20 2.21
CA ARG A 29 6.37 7.28 2.60
C ARG A 29 5.42 6.69 1.55
N THR A 30 5.72 6.89 0.27
CA THR A 30 4.93 6.31 -0.83
C THR A 30 4.99 4.79 -0.80
N LEU A 31 6.20 4.23 -0.62
CA LEU A 31 6.40 2.78 -0.50
C LEU A 31 5.66 2.21 0.70
N VAL A 32 5.77 2.83 1.88
CA VAL A 32 5.07 2.37 3.09
C VAL A 32 3.56 2.28 2.84
N ARG A 33 2.96 3.34 2.27
CA ARG A 33 1.52 3.37 1.99
C ARG A 33 1.12 2.24 1.04
N ASP A 34 1.78 2.15 -0.11
CA ASP A 34 1.36 1.25 -1.19
C ASP A 34 1.65 -0.22 -0.85
N HIS A 35 2.82 -0.52 -0.27
CA HIS A 35 3.14 -1.88 0.14
C HIS A 35 2.31 -2.36 1.33
N THR A 36 1.84 -1.46 2.22
CA THR A 36 0.89 -1.84 3.27
C THR A 36 -0.44 -2.31 2.68
N GLN A 37 -0.96 -1.60 1.66
CA GLN A 37 -2.16 -2.03 0.96
C GLN A 37 -1.95 -3.36 0.23
N LEU A 38 -0.89 -3.47 -0.56
CA LEU A 38 -0.56 -4.72 -1.28
C LEU A 38 -0.36 -5.90 -0.33
N ASP A 39 0.18 -5.67 0.88
CA ASP A 39 0.33 -6.73 1.88
C ASP A 39 -1.01 -7.17 2.47
N GLY A 40 -1.94 -6.24 2.68
CA GLY A 40 -3.31 -6.54 3.10
C GLY A 40 -4.03 -7.44 2.09
N ASP A 41 -3.90 -7.13 0.80
CA ASP A 41 -4.50 -7.93 -0.28
C ASP A 41 -3.87 -9.33 -0.34
N VAL A 42 -2.54 -9.43 -0.22
CA VAL A 42 -1.82 -10.71 -0.19
C VAL A 42 -2.22 -11.57 1.02
N ARG A 43 -2.37 -10.98 2.21
CA ARG A 43 -2.84 -11.69 3.41
C ARG A 43 -4.25 -12.22 3.24
N THR A 44 -5.14 -11.42 2.68
CA THR A 44 -6.53 -11.81 2.41
C THR A 44 -6.59 -12.99 1.45
N LEU A 45 -5.85 -12.92 0.33
CA LEU A 45 -5.77 -14.01 -0.63
C LEU A 45 -5.14 -15.27 -0.02
N ALA A 46 -4.08 -15.14 0.77
CA ALA A 46 -3.45 -16.27 1.45
C ALA A 46 -4.41 -16.96 2.41
N GLY A 47 -5.21 -16.20 3.17
CA GLY A 47 -6.27 -16.73 4.02
C GLY A 47 -7.33 -17.50 3.24
N LYS A 48 -7.79 -16.95 2.10
CA LYS A 48 -8.74 -17.62 1.20
C LYS A 48 -8.20 -18.93 0.65
N LEU A 49 -6.90 -18.98 0.32
CA LEU A 49 -6.24 -20.13 -0.27
C LEU A 49 -5.68 -21.12 0.77
N GLY A 50 -5.80 -20.83 2.08
CA GLY A 50 -5.22 -21.66 3.14
C GLY A 50 -3.69 -21.72 3.13
N VAL A 51 -3.02 -20.69 2.61
CA VAL A 51 -1.56 -20.63 2.50
C VAL A 51 -0.98 -19.90 3.71
N SER A 52 -0.06 -20.56 4.42
CA SER A 52 0.70 -19.93 5.50
C SER A 52 1.71 -18.92 4.95
N LEU A 53 1.72 -17.72 5.53
CA LEU A 53 2.67 -16.67 5.19
C LEU A 53 3.81 -16.59 6.22
N PRO A 54 5.05 -16.30 5.78
CA PRO A 54 6.15 -16.06 6.70
C PRO A 54 5.92 -14.80 7.54
N ALA A 55 6.41 -14.78 8.79
CA ALA A 55 6.11 -13.72 9.76
C ALA A 55 6.84 -12.37 9.53
N GLY A 56 7.80 -12.32 8.60
CA GLY A 56 8.64 -11.15 8.41
C GLY A 56 9.49 -11.22 7.15
N PRO A 57 10.28 -10.17 6.86
CA PRO A 57 11.26 -10.18 5.78
C PRO A 57 12.26 -11.34 5.93
N SER A 58 12.81 -11.78 4.80
CA SER A 58 13.87 -12.80 4.77
C SER A 58 15.15 -12.31 5.46
N ALA A 59 16.08 -13.23 5.75
CA ALA A 59 17.35 -12.88 6.35
C ALA A 59 18.17 -11.96 5.42
N GLU A 60 18.15 -12.22 4.12
CA GLU A 60 18.84 -11.44 3.10
C GLU A 60 18.27 -10.02 3.01
N GLN A 61 16.95 -9.86 3.04
CA GLN A 61 16.29 -8.55 3.04
C GLN A 61 16.63 -7.74 4.29
N LYS A 62 16.66 -8.39 5.46
CA LYS A 62 17.08 -7.75 6.72
C LYS A 62 18.53 -7.33 6.67
N GLN A 63 19.41 -8.16 6.13
CA GLN A 63 20.83 -7.86 5.99
C GLN A 63 21.08 -6.70 5.02
N GLN A 64 20.35 -6.67 3.90
CA GLN A 64 20.40 -5.56 2.95
C GLN A 64 20.03 -4.25 3.63
N LEU A 65 18.89 -4.19 4.35
CA LEU A 65 18.49 -2.99 5.08
C LEU A 65 19.50 -2.61 6.17
N ALA A 66 20.02 -3.58 6.93
CA ALA A 66 21.05 -3.31 7.93
C ALA A 66 22.32 -2.66 7.34
N SER A 67 22.74 -3.10 6.14
CA SER A 67 23.89 -2.52 5.45
C SER A 67 23.67 -1.07 4.99
N ILE A 68 22.42 -0.71 4.67
CA ILE A 68 22.00 0.65 4.32
C ILE A 68 21.94 1.51 5.58
N LYS A 69 21.29 1.02 6.64
CA LYS A 69 21.20 1.67 7.96
C LYS A 69 22.54 2.06 8.56
N ALA A 70 23.58 1.25 8.31
CA ALA A 70 24.95 1.58 8.73
C ALA A 70 25.50 2.90 8.14
N LYS A 71 24.79 3.50 7.17
CA LYS A 71 25.13 4.77 6.51
C LYS A 71 24.20 5.92 6.90
N ALA A 72 23.28 5.70 7.85
CA ALA A 72 22.23 6.66 8.20
C ALA A 72 22.73 8.11 8.36
N GLY A 73 21.97 9.05 7.82
CA GLY A 73 22.28 10.48 7.87
C GLY A 73 23.38 10.95 6.92
N THR A 74 23.93 10.09 6.05
CA THR A 74 24.94 10.47 5.05
C THR A 74 24.41 10.40 3.62
N LYS A 75 25.11 11.00 2.65
CA LYS A 75 24.73 10.92 1.23
C LYS A 75 24.80 9.48 0.70
N GLU A 76 25.69 8.67 1.27
CA GLU A 76 25.85 7.25 0.95
C GLU A 76 24.62 6.43 1.39
N TYR A 77 23.86 6.88 2.40
CA TYR A 77 22.55 6.30 2.72
C TYR A 77 21.61 6.43 1.52
N ASP A 78 21.36 7.66 1.06
CA ASP A 78 20.41 7.93 -0.01
C ASP A 78 20.80 7.17 -1.29
N ALA A 79 22.09 7.15 -1.64
CA ALA A 79 22.59 6.41 -2.80
C ALA A 79 22.39 4.89 -2.66
N ALA A 80 22.74 4.31 -1.51
CA ALA A 80 22.57 2.88 -1.26
C ALA A 80 21.09 2.48 -1.23
N TRP A 81 20.25 3.29 -0.61
CA TRP A 81 18.81 3.10 -0.56
C TRP A 81 18.22 3.14 -1.97
N LEU A 82 18.45 4.19 -2.76
CA LEU A 82 17.92 4.32 -4.12
C LEU A 82 18.36 3.18 -5.03
N SER A 83 19.62 2.76 -4.96
CA SER A 83 20.13 1.62 -5.72
C SER A 83 19.43 0.32 -5.33
N ALA A 84 19.29 0.05 -4.04
CA ALA A 84 18.60 -1.13 -3.54
C ALA A 84 17.13 -1.16 -3.98
N GLN A 85 16.43 -0.03 -3.89
CA GLN A 85 15.05 0.08 -4.33
C GLN A 85 14.93 -0.16 -5.83
N ALA A 86 15.79 0.42 -6.67
CA ALA A 86 15.75 0.20 -8.12
C ALA A 86 15.93 -1.29 -8.48
N ASP A 87 16.92 -1.95 -7.88
CA ASP A 87 17.21 -3.35 -8.16
C ASP A 87 16.10 -4.28 -7.66
N ASN A 88 15.58 -4.05 -6.46
CA ASN A 88 14.54 -4.86 -5.85
C ASN A 88 13.21 -4.75 -6.63
N HIS A 89 12.85 -3.55 -7.06
CA HIS A 89 11.63 -3.33 -7.84
C HIS A 89 11.73 -3.93 -9.26
N ALA A 90 12.89 -3.80 -9.92
CA ALA A 90 13.12 -4.46 -11.21
C ALA A 90 12.99 -5.98 -11.11
N LYS A 91 13.65 -6.62 -10.13
CA LYS A 91 13.52 -8.06 -9.87
C LYS A 91 12.08 -8.47 -9.55
N THR A 92 11.36 -7.64 -8.80
CA THR A 92 9.96 -7.91 -8.45
C THR A 92 9.05 -7.83 -9.67
N LEU A 93 9.26 -6.89 -10.58
CA LEU A 93 8.52 -6.83 -11.85
C LEU A 93 8.75 -8.08 -12.70
N ASP A 94 9.98 -8.57 -12.78
CA ASP A 94 10.26 -9.82 -13.50
C ASP A 94 9.50 -11.01 -12.90
N LEU A 95 9.42 -11.09 -11.57
CA LEU A 95 8.64 -12.14 -10.88
C LEU A 95 7.14 -11.99 -11.11
N ILE A 96 6.63 -10.77 -11.08
CA ILE A 96 5.23 -10.46 -11.41
C ILE A 96 4.93 -10.87 -12.84
N ASP A 97 5.77 -10.52 -13.81
CA ASP A 97 5.55 -10.80 -15.22
C ASP A 97 5.59 -12.30 -15.53
N ARG A 98 6.46 -13.05 -14.83
CA ARG A 98 6.45 -14.52 -14.85
C ARG A 98 5.17 -15.09 -14.25
N GLN A 99 4.69 -14.56 -13.11
CA GLN A 99 3.43 -15.00 -12.52
C GLN A 99 2.24 -14.69 -13.44
N ILE A 100 2.25 -13.56 -14.14
CA ILE A 100 1.19 -13.17 -15.08
C ILE A 100 1.16 -14.10 -16.30
N SER A 101 2.34 -14.44 -16.85
CA SER A 101 2.46 -15.21 -18.09
C SER A 101 2.37 -16.72 -17.90
N ALA A 102 2.86 -17.24 -16.77
CA ALA A 102 2.99 -18.69 -16.54
C ALA A 102 2.25 -19.18 -15.28
N GLY A 103 1.57 -18.30 -14.55
CA GLY A 103 0.84 -18.63 -13.34
C GLY A 103 -0.38 -19.53 -13.59
N ARG A 104 -0.54 -20.57 -12.77
CA ARG A 104 -1.64 -21.55 -12.90
C ARG A 104 -2.88 -21.20 -12.07
N ASN A 105 -2.70 -20.54 -10.93
CA ASN A 105 -3.81 -20.14 -10.07
C ASN A 105 -4.32 -18.76 -10.52
N ALA A 106 -5.57 -18.70 -10.96
CA ALA A 106 -6.18 -17.49 -11.50
C ALA A 106 -6.22 -16.32 -10.52
N GLU A 107 -6.44 -16.58 -9.23
CA GLU A 107 -6.51 -15.55 -8.19
C GLU A 107 -5.13 -14.95 -7.89
N ILE A 108 -4.09 -15.80 -7.83
CA ILE A 108 -2.70 -15.33 -7.68
C ILE A 108 -2.27 -14.53 -8.92
N THR A 109 -2.64 -14.98 -10.11
CA THR A 109 -2.37 -14.25 -11.36
C THR A 109 -3.12 -12.91 -11.40
N ALA A 110 -4.36 -12.84 -10.92
CA ALA A 110 -5.10 -11.58 -10.80
C ALA A 110 -4.44 -10.61 -9.82
N ALA A 111 -4.02 -11.09 -8.64
CA ALA A 111 -3.28 -10.29 -7.68
C ALA A 111 -1.95 -9.75 -8.25
N ALA A 112 -1.23 -10.56 -9.03
CA ALA A 112 -0.01 -10.12 -9.71
C ALA A 112 -0.29 -9.01 -10.75
N LYS A 113 -1.37 -9.13 -11.53
CA LYS A 113 -1.79 -8.09 -12.49
C LYS A 113 -2.13 -6.77 -11.79
N ALA A 114 -2.82 -6.82 -10.65
CA ALA A 114 -3.16 -5.64 -9.86
C ALA A 114 -1.92 -4.96 -9.25
N ALA A 115 -0.94 -5.73 -8.76
CA ALA A 115 0.28 -5.20 -8.17
C ALA A 115 1.23 -4.56 -9.20
N ARG A 116 1.28 -5.08 -10.43
CA ARG A 116 2.23 -4.67 -11.47
C ARG A 116 2.33 -3.15 -11.70
N PRO A 117 1.23 -2.41 -11.97
CA PRO A 117 1.32 -0.96 -12.23
C PRO A 117 1.88 -0.17 -11.04
N VAL A 118 1.59 -0.61 -9.81
CA VAL A 118 2.11 0.02 -8.58
C VAL A 118 3.63 -0.16 -8.49
N VAL A 119 4.12 -1.39 -8.63
CA VAL A 119 5.57 -1.69 -8.59
C VAL A 119 6.33 -1.02 -9.74
N ALA A 120 5.71 -0.91 -10.92
CA ALA A 120 6.29 -0.18 -12.05
C ALA A 120 6.42 1.32 -11.77
N MET A 121 5.41 1.93 -11.14
CA MET A 121 5.48 3.31 -10.70
C MET A 121 6.57 3.50 -9.63
N HIS A 122 6.71 2.57 -8.69
CA HIS A 122 7.78 2.61 -7.69
C HIS A 122 9.17 2.52 -8.32
N LEU A 123 9.38 1.64 -9.31
CA LEU A 123 10.64 1.60 -10.05
C LEU A 123 10.94 2.94 -10.72
N ASN A 124 9.93 3.58 -11.31
CA ASN A 124 10.10 4.89 -11.95
C ASN A 124 10.51 5.99 -10.95
N LEU A 125 10.10 5.90 -9.68
CA LEU A 125 10.51 6.82 -8.61
C LEU A 125 12.01 6.74 -8.28
N VAL A 126 12.66 5.61 -8.55
CA VAL A 126 14.04 5.34 -8.12
C VAL A 126 14.96 4.92 -9.28
N ARG A 127 14.48 5.00 -10.53
CA ARG A 127 15.15 4.42 -11.70
C ARG A 127 16.58 4.93 -11.83
N GLY A 128 17.50 3.99 -12.06
CA GLY A 128 18.93 4.28 -12.21
C GLY A 128 19.59 4.72 -10.90
N GLY A 129 19.02 4.36 -9.74
CA GLY A 129 19.53 4.79 -8.43
C GLY A 129 19.36 6.28 -8.18
N THR A 130 18.45 6.94 -8.91
CA THR A 130 18.18 8.38 -8.78
C THR A 130 16.75 8.58 -8.32
N CYS A 131 16.54 9.52 -7.40
CA CYS A 131 15.21 9.85 -6.90
C CYS A 131 14.49 10.77 -7.88
N HIS A 132 13.29 10.38 -8.29
CA HIS A 132 12.40 11.15 -9.14
C HIS A 132 11.13 11.48 -8.35
N SER A 133 10.91 12.74 -8.02
CA SER A 133 9.67 13.14 -7.34
C SER A 133 8.47 12.97 -8.27
N GLN A 134 7.38 12.34 -7.79
CA GLN A 134 6.10 12.36 -8.52
C GLN A 134 5.64 13.82 -8.68
N PRO A 135 5.17 14.22 -9.86
CA PRO A 135 4.30 15.38 -9.96
C PRO A 135 3.09 15.16 -9.05
N SER A 136 2.73 16.18 -8.26
CA SER A 136 1.54 16.14 -7.41
C SER A 136 0.31 15.74 -8.24
N ALA A 137 -0.44 14.71 -7.78
CA ALA A 137 -1.59 14.04 -8.43
C ALA A 137 -1.17 13.04 -9.54
N HIS A 138 -1.43 11.73 -9.45
CA HIS A 138 -2.69 11.04 -9.19
C HIS A 138 -2.36 9.68 -8.52
N ALA A 139 -3.11 9.27 -7.49
CA ALA A 139 -2.95 7.93 -6.92
C ALA A 139 -3.24 6.87 -8.00
N VAL A 140 -2.24 6.10 -8.41
CA VAL A 140 -2.49 4.84 -9.11
C VAL A 140 -3.34 3.98 -8.16
N PRO A 141 -4.58 3.60 -8.52
CA PRO A 141 -5.37 2.73 -7.68
C PRO A 141 -4.60 1.44 -7.47
N ALA A 142 -4.45 0.98 -6.23
CA ALA A 142 -3.73 -0.24 -5.90
C ALA A 142 -4.42 -1.53 -6.38
N GLY A 143 -5.45 -1.42 -7.24
CA GLY A 143 -6.39 -2.50 -7.52
C GLY A 143 -7.24 -2.84 -6.30
N ASP A 144 -8.35 -3.53 -6.52
CA ASP A 144 -9.30 -3.95 -5.48
C ASP A 144 -8.97 -5.34 -4.90
N GLY A 145 -7.72 -5.79 -5.02
CA GLY A 145 -7.30 -7.09 -4.49
C GLY A 145 -8.03 -8.30 -5.09
N GLY A 146 -8.71 -8.16 -6.24
CA GLY A 146 -9.39 -9.27 -6.90
C GLY A 146 -10.81 -9.54 -6.39
N THR A 147 -11.56 -8.52 -6.00
CA THR A 147 -13.02 -8.65 -5.95
C THR A 147 -13.56 -8.86 -7.36
N ALA A 148 -13.81 -10.11 -7.73
CA ALA A 148 -14.59 -10.42 -8.92
C ALA A 148 -15.93 -9.70 -8.82
N ALA A 149 -16.23 -8.81 -9.77
CA ALA A 149 -17.54 -8.22 -9.93
C ALA A 149 -18.60 -9.34 -10.00
N PRO A 150 -19.79 -9.18 -9.39
CA PRO A 150 -20.87 -10.14 -9.61
C PRO A 150 -21.22 -10.16 -11.11
N PRO A 151 -21.60 -11.32 -11.67
CA PRO A 151 -21.90 -11.41 -13.10
C PRO A 151 -23.08 -10.50 -13.42
N ASP A 152 -22.88 -9.61 -14.38
CA ASP A 152 -23.91 -8.75 -14.94
C ASP A 152 -25.07 -9.63 -15.44
N THR A 153 -26.21 -9.54 -14.78
CA THR A 153 -27.48 -10.06 -15.28
C THR A 153 -27.78 -9.34 -16.59
N PHE A 154 -27.65 -10.05 -17.70
CA PHE A 154 -28.21 -9.65 -18.99
C PHE A 154 -29.73 -9.44 -18.82
N GLY A 155 -30.16 -8.19 -18.94
CA GLY A 155 -31.54 -7.76 -18.78
C GLY A 155 -31.87 -6.63 -19.75
N ASP A 156 -32.22 -7.06 -20.96
CA ASP A 156 -33.19 -6.49 -21.89
C ASP A 156 -33.07 -5.05 -22.44
N MET A 157 -33.29 -5.03 -23.75
CA MET A 157 -33.46 -3.91 -24.65
C MET A 157 -34.80 -3.22 -24.35
N THR A 158 -34.82 -1.90 -24.17
CA THR A 158 -35.82 -0.98 -24.77
C THR A 158 -35.59 0.46 -24.29
N THR A 159 -35.38 1.33 -25.28
CA THR A 159 -35.50 2.78 -25.17
C THR A 159 -36.98 3.17 -25.00
N SER A 160 -37.32 4.00 -24.00
CA SER A 160 -38.27 5.13 -24.13
C SER A 160 -38.63 5.82 -22.80
N THR A 161 -38.33 7.12 -22.74
CA THR A 161 -39.22 8.24 -22.36
C THR A 161 -39.82 8.36 -20.93
N VAL A 162 -39.31 9.36 -20.19
CA VAL A 162 -39.98 10.38 -19.32
C VAL A 162 -40.80 9.93 -18.09
N GLY A 163 -40.46 10.50 -16.92
CA GLY A 163 -41.42 10.70 -15.81
C GLY A 163 -40.79 11.15 -14.49
N ARG A 164 -41.17 12.33 -13.99
CA ARG A 164 -40.73 12.91 -12.70
C ARG A 164 -41.65 12.50 -11.54
N THR A 165 -41.14 12.67 -10.31
CA THR A 165 -41.82 12.76 -8.98
C THR A 165 -42.32 11.45 -8.36
N ALA A 166 -42.32 11.19 -7.05
CA ALA A 166 -41.70 11.71 -5.82
C ALA A 166 -42.06 10.72 -4.68
N LEU A 167 -41.39 10.88 -3.51
CA LEU A 167 -41.74 10.40 -2.16
C LEU A 167 -41.41 8.95 -1.73
N GLY A 168 -40.59 8.88 -0.67
CA GLY A 168 -40.94 8.12 0.53
C GLY A 168 -40.01 6.98 0.92
N GLY A 169 -39.25 7.14 2.01
CA GLY A 169 -38.62 6.00 2.72
C GLY A 169 -37.39 6.33 3.54
N VAL A 170 -37.56 6.99 4.69
CA VAL A 170 -36.57 7.07 5.78
C VAL A 170 -36.48 5.71 6.47
N LEU A 171 -35.27 5.17 6.66
CA LEU A 171 -34.92 4.44 7.90
C LEU A 171 -33.46 4.69 8.27
N LEU A 172 -33.29 5.01 9.56
CA LEU A 172 -32.10 5.46 10.28
C LEU A 172 -31.34 4.29 10.92
N ALA A 173 -30.16 4.66 11.44
CA ALA A 173 -29.35 4.03 12.50
C ALA A 173 -28.15 3.20 12.01
N GLY A 174 -26.92 3.42 12.48
CA GLY A 174 -26.44 4.36 13.49
C GLY A 174 -24.93 4.22 13.64
N SER A 175 -24.22 5.35 13.65
CA SER A 175 -22.79 5.46 13.91
C SER A 175 -22.59 5.67 15.41
N VAL A 176 -21.80 4.83 16.08
CA VAL A 176 -21.37 5.09 17.47
C VAL A 176 -19.87 5.37 17.48
N ALA A 177 -19.54 6.66 17.56
CA ALA A 177 -18.24 7.16 17.96
C ALA A 177 -18.22 7.28 19.49
N TRP A 178 -17.18 6.75 20.14
CA TRP A 178 -16.96 6.92 21.57
C TRP A 178 -15.92 8.02 21.81
N PHE A 179 -16.35 9.14 22.36
CA PHE A 179 -15.50 10.24 22.83
C PHE A 179 -15.82 10.47 24.30
N VAL A 180 -14.87 10.17 25.20
CA VAL A 180 -14.97 10.58 26.61
C VAL A 180 -14.09 11.79 26.84
N ARG A 181 -14.76 12.89 27.20
CA ARG A 181 -14.17 14.17 27.57
C ARG A 181 -13.99 14.26 29.09
N ARG A 182 -12.76 14.57 29.51
CA ARG A 182 -12.36 15.05 30.85
C ARG A 182 -13.33 16.10 31.40
N ARG A 183 -13.70 15.97 32.69
CA ARG A 183 -14.14 17.11 33.53
C ARG A 183 -13.04 17.46 34.52
N ARG A 184 -12.67 18.75 34.53
CA ARG A 184 -11.84 19.43 35.53
C ARG A 184 -12.68 19.74 36.76
N ASN A 185 -12.16 19.46 37.95
CA ASN A 185 -12.59 20.09 39.21
C ASN A 185 -11.63 21.25 39.53
N ARG A 186 -12.18 22.38 39.95
CA ARG A 186 -11.50 23.51 40.61
C ARG A 186 -12.41 24.09 41.70
N PRO A 187 -11.84 24.82 42.68
CA PRO A 187 -12.20 24.77 44.10
C PRO A 187 -13.24 25.80 44.52
N GLN A 188 -13.72 25.69 45.77
CA GLN A 188 -14.37 26.76 46.52
C GLN A 188 -13.62 27.03 47.83
N ASP A 189 -13.47 28.32 48.15
CA ASP A 189 -12.77 28.90 49.30
C ASP A 189 -13.65 29.03 50.57
N GLY A 190 -13.01 28.81 51.73
CA GLY A 190 -13.19 29.51 53.04
C GLY A 190 -14.39 29.18 53.95
N PRO A 191 -14.43 29.66 55.23
CA PRO A 191 -13.44 30.47 55.96
C PRO A 191 -13.12 30.07 57.45
N ARG A 192 -12.10 30.77 57.99
CA ARG A 192 -11.64 30.97 59.40
C ARG A 192 -10.93 29.84 60.13
#